data_AF-A0A4P7NXC8-F1
#
_entry.id   AF-A0A4P7NXC8-F1
#
_cell.length_a   1.000
_cell.length_b   1.000
_cell.length_c   1.000
_cell.angle_alpha   90.00
_cell.angle_beta   90.00
_cell.angle_gamma   90.00
#
_symmetry.space_group_name_H-M   'P 1'
#
loop_
_entity.id
_entity.type
_entity.pdbx_description
1 polymer ?
#
loop_
_entity_poly.entity_id
_entity_poly.type
_entity_poly.pdbx_seq_one_letter_code
_entity_poly.pdbx_strand_id
1 'polypeptide(L)' 'MKDKKTKFVELANNRVNRTIKDLRLIGNLANKNNYEYDDAQTNKIIKVLQDELDEVKRKFDSNRSGLKKDFKL' A
#
# COMPACT_ATOMS: atom_id res chain seq x y z
N MET A 1 28.62 -4.73 -9.49
CA MET A 1 27.65 -3.62 -9.24
C MET A 1 26.25 -4.24 -9.27
N LYS A 2 25.50 -4.28 -8.16
CA LYS A 2 24.13 -4.85 -8.20
C LYS A 2 23.30 -3.98 -9.16
N ASP A 3 22.76 -4.60 -10.20
CA ASP A 3 21.92 -3.93 -11.19
C ASP A 3 20.75 -3.22 -10.50
N LYS A 4 20.40 -2.01 -10.97
CA LYS A 4 19.31 -1.21 -10.38
C LYS A 4 18.01 -2.02 -10.28
N LYS A 5 17.77 -2.91 -11.26
CA LYS A 5 16.65 -3.85 -11.29
C LYS A 5 16.70 -4.86 -10.14
N THR A 6 17.84 -5.50 -9.91
CA THR A 6 18.03 -6.46 -8.82
C THR A 6 17.84 -5.80 -7.45
N LYS A 7 18.39 -4.60 -7.27
CA LYS A 7 18.20 -3.83 -6.03
C LYS A 7 16.74 -3.43 -5.81
N PHE A 8 16.02 -3.05 -6.87
CA PHE A 8 14.59 -2.76 -6.79
C PHE A 8 13.79 -3.99 -6.35
N VAL A 9 14.01 -5.15 -6.98
CA VAL A 9 13.30 -6.39 -6.66
C VAL A 9 13.56 -6.83 -5.21
N GLU A 10 14.81 -6.77 -4.76
CA GLU A 10 15.19 -7.09 -3.38
C GLU A 10 14.47 -6.18 -2.37
N LEU A 11 14.47 -4.86 -2.61
CA LEU A 11 13.79 -3.90 -1.76
C LEU A 11 12.26 -4.07 -1.79
N ALA A 12 11.68 -4.30 -2.96
CA ALA A 12 10.25 -4.51 -3.13
C ALA A 12 9.79 -5.74 -2.36
N ASN A 13 10.46 -6.88 -2.53
CA ASN A 13 10.14 -8.11 -1.82
C ASN A 13 10.20 -7.92 -0.29
N ASN A 14 11.27 -7.31 0.21
CA ASN A 14 11.42 -7.08 1.65
C ASN A 14 10.33 -6.15 2.20
N ARG A 15 10.01 -5.06 1.51
CA ARG A 15 9.02 -4.08 1.95
C ARG A 15 7.60 -4.65 1.89
N VAL A 16 7.22 -5.27 0.78
CA VAL A 16 5.89 -5.87 0.61
C VAL A 16 5.66 -6.99 1.62
N ASN A 17 6.64 -7.86 1.86
CA ASN A 17 6.50 -8.92 2.86
C ASN A 17 6.33 -8.38 4.28
N ARG A 18 7.03 -7.29 4.63
CA ARG A 18 6.82 -6.61 5.92
C ARG A 18 5.41 -6.04 6.03
N THR A 19 4.97 -5.30 5.00
CA THR A 19 3.62 -4.73 4.96
C THR A 19 2.54 -5.80 5.08
N ILE A 20 2.68 -6.95 4.41
CA ILE A 20 1.72 -8.08 4.53
C ILE A 20 1.64 -8.57 5.98
N LYS A 21 2.78 -8.69 6.69
CA LYS A 21 2.79 -9.09 8.11
C LYS A 21 2.08 -8.07 8.97
N ASP A 22 2.37 -6.79 8.78
CA ASP A 22 1.73 -5.69 9.52
C ASP A 22 0.22 -5.66 9.27
N LEU A 23 -0.23 -5.84 8.02
CA LEU A 23 -1.65 -5.93 7.68
C LEU A 23 -2.35 -7.12 8.33
N ARG A 24 -1.68 -8.27 8.47
CA ARG A 24 -2.23 -9.43 9.20
C ARG A 24 -2.40 -9.12 10.69
N LEU A 25 -1.42 -8.43 11.30
CA LEU A 25 -1.53 -8.01 12.70
C LEU A 25 -2.68 -7.04 12.91
N ILE A 26 -2.88 -6.08 11.99
CA ILE A 26 -4.04 -5.20 12.01
C ILE A 26 -5.34 -6.01 11.86
N GLY A 27 -5.37 -6.99 10.95
CA GLY A 27 -6.52 -7.87 10.76
C GLY A 27 -6.89 -8.66 12.03
N ASN A 28 -5.92 -9.04 12.86
CA ASN A 28 -6.18 -9.72 14.13
C ASN A 28 -6.97 -8.85 15.13
N LEU A 29 -6.94 -7.52 14.99
CA LEU A 29 -7.73 -6.61 15.81
C LEU A 29 -9.24 -6.76 15.56
N ALA A 30 -9.64 -7.38 14.44
CA ALA A 30 -11.05 -7.68 14.17
C ALA A 30 -11.66 -8.68 15.17
N ASN A 31 -10.84 -9.39 15.96
CA ASN A 31 -11.34 -10.33 16.95
C ASN A 31 -12.06 -9.62 18.11
N LYS A 32 -13.39 -9.55 18.03
CA LYS A 32 -14.27 -8.95 19.04
C LYS A 32 -14.28 -9.69 20.39
N ASN A 33 -13.76 -10.92 20.46
CA ASN A 33 -13.62 -11.63 21.74
C ASN A 33 -12.49 -11.04 22.60
N ASN A 34 -11.49 -10.43 21.97
CA ASN A 34 -10.32 -9.86 22.64
C ASN A 34 -10.38 -8.33 22.73
N TYR A 35 -11.19 -7.69 21.89
CA TYR A 35 -11.21 -6.24 21.72
C TYR A 35 -12.63 -5.71 21.57
N GLU A 36 -12.86 -4.52 22.10
CA GLU A 36 -14.07 -3.75 21.87
C GLU A 36 -13.74 -2.54 21.00
N TYR A 37 -14.51 -2.36 19.94
CA TYR A 37 -14.36 -1.26 19.01
C TYR A 37 -15.70 -0.98 18.33
N ASP A 38 -15.89 0.27 17.93
CA ASP A 38 -17.04 0.68 17.15
C ASP A 38 -16.76 0.66 15.64
N ASP A 39 -17.84 0.74 14.85
CA ASP A 39 -17.75 0.73 13.40
C ASP A 39 -17.01 1.96 12.86
N ALA A 40 -17.04 3.10 13.56
CA ALA A 40 -16.33 4.32 13.15
C ALA A 40 -14.80 4.14 13.25
N GLN A 41 -14.33 3.45 14.29
CA GLN A 41 -12.93 3.08 14.50
C GLN A 41 -12.46 2.11 13.42
N THR A 42 -13.23 1.06 13.11
CA THR A 42 -12.91 0.14 12.02
C THR A 42 -12.86 0.87 10.67
N ASN A 43 -13.86 1.69 10.36
CA ASN A 43 -13.92 2.45 9.11
C ASN A 43 -12.73 3.41 8.98
N LYS A 44 -12.33 4.07 10.07
CA LYS A 44 -11.16 4.96 10.07
C LYS A 44 -9.87 4.21 9.76
N ILE A 45 -9.66 3.02 10.35
CA ILE A 45 -8.50 2.17 10.08
C ILE A 45 -8.45 1.79 8.60
N ILE A 46 -9.54 1.26 8.06
CA ILE A 46 -9.61 0.82 6.66
C ILE A 46 -9.40 1.98 5.71
N LYS A 47 -10.00 3.14 5.99
CA LYS A 47 -9.85 4.35 5.16
C LYS A 47 -8.39 4.79 5.06
N VAL A 48 -7.69 4.91 6.18
CA VAL A 48 -6.28 5.34 6.18
C VAL A 48 -5.40 4.36 5.41
N LEU A 49 -5.62 3.05 5.56
CA LEU A 49 -4.88 2.03 4.80
C LEU A 49 -5.15 2.14 3.29
N GLN A 50 -6.40 2.39 2.91
CA GLN A 50 -6.80 2.55 1.51
C GLN A 50 -6.18 3.81 0.89
N ASP A 51 -6.21 4.94 1.62
CA ASP A 51 -5.65 6.21 1.17
C ASP A 51 -4.13 6.09 0.89
N GLU A 52 -3.39 5.40 1.77
CA GLU A 52 -1.97 5.11 1.59
C GLU A 52 -1.70 4.19 0.39
N LEU A 53 -2.51 3.14 0.21
CA LEU A 53 -2.41 2.27 -0.96
C LEU A 53 -2.64 3.05 -2.26
N ASP A 54 -3.60 3.97 -2.26
CA ASP A 54 -3.88 4.80 -3.42
C ASP A 54 -2.75 5.81 -3.68
N GLU A 55 -2.08 6.32 -2.65
CA GLU A 55 -0.86 7.11 -2.81
C GLU A 55 0.27 6.30 -3.44
N VAL A 56 0.47 5.05 -3.00
CA VAL A 56 1.46 4.14 -3.61
C VAL A 56 1.15 3.93 -5.08
N LYS A 57 -0.10 3.62 -5.45
CA LYS A 57 -0.53 3.50 -6.85
C LYS A 57 -0.22 4.78 -7.63
N ARG A 58 -0.62 5.94 -7.10
CA ARG A 58 -0.34 7.25 -7.71
C ARG A 58 1.15 7.45 -7.96
N LYS A 59 2.05 7.06 -7.04
CA LYS A 59 3.50 7.20 -7.24
C LYS A 59 4.04 6.32 -8.36
N PHE A 60 3.54 5.09 -8.49
CA PHE A 60 3.90 4.20 -9.60
C PHE A 60 3.32 4.65 -10.94
N ASP A 61 2.13 5.23 -10.95
CA ASP A 61 1.50 5.75 -12.16
C ASP A 61 2.04 7.13 -12.58
N SER A 62 2.38 8.01 -11.63
CA SER A 62 3.00 9.31 -11.88
C SER A 62 4.35 9.19 -12.57
N ASN A 63 5.06 8.08 -12.35
CA ASN A 63 6.28 7.76 -13.09
C ASN A 63 6.05 7.40 -14.57
N ARG A 64 4.79 7.19 -15.00
CA ARG A 64 4.41 7.06 -16.42
C ARG A 64 4.01 8.39 -17.06
N SER A 65 3.79 9.44 -16.26
CA SER A 65 3.27 10.75 -16.71
C SER A 65 4.29 11.62 -17.47
N GLY A 66 5.51 11.12 -17.73
CA GLY A 66 6.45 11.71 -18.68
C GLY A 66 6.15 11.39 -20.15
N LEU A 67 5.23 10.44 -20.42
CA LEU A 67 4.70 10.21 -21.76
C LEU A 67 3.59 11.23 -22.01
N LYS A 68 3.95 12.33 -22.69
CA LYS A 68 3.02 13.30 -23.27
C LYS A 68 1.77 12.59 -23.78
N LYS A 69 0.62 12.88 -23.16
CA LYS A 69 -0.66 12.67 -23.84
C LYS A 69 -0.72 13.73 -24.92
N ASP A 70 -0.18 13.43 -26.10
CA ASP A 70 -0.53 14.17 -27.31
C ASP A 70 -2.04 14.03 -27.49
N PHE A 71 -2.74 15.12 -27.24
CA PHE A 71 -4.16 15.24 -27.54
C PHE A 71 -4.32 15.19 -29.07
N LYS A 72 -5.18 14.28 -29.55
CA LYS A 72 -5.75 14.35 -30.89
C LYS A 72 -7.27 14.28 -30.77
N LEU A 73 -7.92 15.14 -31.57
CA LEU A 73 -9.36 15.43 -31.63
C LEU A 73 -10.27 14.20 -31.47
#